data_AF-A0A2M9PWT6-F1
#
_entry.id   AF-A0A2M9PWT6-F1
#
_cell.length_a   1.000
_cell.length_b   1.000
_cell.length_c   1.000
_cell.angle_alpha   90.00
_cell.angle_beta   90.00
_cell.angle_gamma   90.00
#
_symmetry.space_group_name_H-M   'P 1'
#
loop_
_entity.id
_entity.type
_entity.pdbx_description
1 polymer ?
#
loop_
_entity_poly.entity_id
_entity_poly.type
_entity_poly.pdbx_seq_one_letter_code
_entity_poly.pdbx_strand_id
1 'polypeptide(L)'
;MNEETQEFLIVGENGKEQKCRVVFTFDADEKSYVLFSLIDEEGNEIPGDISAMTFDYDDNNGEMTNLQPVETDAEWEMINEVVLTLLDEFEEEPQLFTITDEDGADQVCEVIHTFSSEQFGKSYVLYVLATDEPIEERDIFASQYVSGNDGTIDELLPIETDEEWAFVEDVLNEL
;
A
#
# COMPACT_ATOMS: atom_id res chain seq x y z
N MET A 1 -4.29 -12.14 -10.40
CA MET A 1 -3.35 -12.18 -11.56
C MET A 1 -1.98 -12.39 -10.95
N ASN A 2 -1.09 -13.19 -11.54
CA ASN A 2 0.24 -13.39 -10.95
C ASN A 2 1.02 -12.08 -11.07
N GLU A 3 1.16 -11.37 -9.95
CA GLU A 3 2.09 -10.26 -9.80
C GLU A 3 3.50 -10.86 -9.73
N GLU A 4 4.10 -11.15 -10.89
CA GLU A 4 5.54 -11.45 -10.95
C GLU A 4 6.26 -10.15 -10.61
N THR A 5 6.61 -9.99 -9.35
CA THR A 5 7.40 -8.87 -8.85
C THR A 5 8.81 -8.98 -9.43
N GLN A 6 9.08 -8.14 -10.43
CA GLN A 6 10.37 -8.11 -11.10
C GLN A 6 11.38 -7.36 -10.23
N GLU A 7 12.43 -8.05 -9.80
CA GLU A 7 13.53 -7.47 -9.03
C GLU A 7 14.79 -7.40 -9.89
N PHE A 8 15.59 -6.35 -9.70
CA PHE A 8 16.87 -6.19 -10.38
C PHE A 8 17.91 -5.54 -9.46
N LEU A 9 19.19 -5.69 -9.81
CA LEU A 9 20.31 -5.11 -9.08
C LEU A 9 20.84 -3.92 -9.88
N ILE A 10 20.90 -2.76 -9.24
CA ILE A 10 21.64 -1.61 -9.77
C ILE A 10 22.96 -1.48 -9.05
N VAL A 11 23.98 -1.04 -9.76
CA VAL A 11 25.26 -0.67 -9.15
C VAL A 11 25.23 0.83 -8.92
N GLY A 12 25.13 1.25 -7.67
CA GLY A 12 25.16 2.67 -7.31
C GLY A 12 26.51 3.31 -7.63
N GLU A 13 26.58 4.65 -7.66
CA GLU A 13 27.80 5.40 -7.96
C GLU A 13 28.98 5.11 -7.00
N ASN A 14 28.69 4.58 -5.81
CA ASN A 14 29.68 4.14 -4.82
C ASN A 14 30.22 2.71 -5.06
N GLY A 15 29.75 2.03 -6.10
CA GLY A 15 30.07 0.63 -6.40
C GLY A 15 29.34 -0.39 -5.50
N LYS A 16 28.38 0.05 -4.69
CA LYS A 16 27.52 -0.84 -3.90
C LYS A 16 26.38 -1.36 -4.79
N GLU A 17 26.18 -2.66 -4.76
CA GLU A 17 25.00 -3.30 -5.37
C GLU A 17 23.78 -2.99 -4.50
N GLN A 18 22.77 -2.37 -5.11
CA GLN A 18 21.51 -2.02 -4.49
C GLN A 18 20.40 -2.83 -5.16
N LYS A 19 19.67 -3.63 -4.36
CA LYS A 19 18.53 -4.40 -4.85
C LYS A 19 17.32 -3.47 -4.97
N CYS A 20 16.63 -3.58 -6.10
CA CYS A 20 15.50 -2.76 -6.47
C CYS A 20 14.34 -3.66 -6.89
N ARG A 21 13.12 -3.22 -6.60
CA ARG A 21 11.89 -3.86 -7.02
C ARG A 21 11.15 -2.96 -7.99
N VAL A 22 10.80 -3.50 -9.15
CA VAL A 22 10.00 -2.80 -10.15
C VAL A 22 8.60 -2.57 -9.58
N VAL A 23 8.20 -1.31 -9.54
CA VAL A 23 6.85 -0.87 -9.16
C VAL A 23 5.99 -0.81 -10.42
N PHE A 24 6.48 -0.14 -11.46
CA PHE A 24 5.72 0.06 -12.70
C PHE A 24 6.63 0.36 -13.89
N THR A 25 6.17 0.10 -15.11
CA THR A 25 6.87 0.46 -16.35
C THR A 25 5.92 1.07 -17.36
N PHE A 26 6.38 2.12 -18.04
CA PHE A 26 5.60 2.79 -19.07
C PHE A 26 6.49 3.36 -20.18
N ASP A 27 5.91 3.54 -21.36
CA ASP A 27 6.59 4.12 -22.53
C ASP A 27 6.11 5.55 -22.78
N ALA A 28 7.04 6.49 -22.96
CA ALA A 28 6.75 7.88 -23.30
C ALA A 28 7.86 8.51 -24.15
N ASP A 29 7.50 9.40 -25.08
CA ASP A 29 8.44 10.11 -25.96
C ASP A 29 9.54 9.20 -26.58
N GLU A 30 9.13 8.01 -27.04
CA GLU A 30 9.99 6.97 -27.64
C GLU A 30 11.02 6.33 -26.69
N LYS A 31 10.90 6.56 -25.38
CA LYS A 31 11.70 5.92 -24.32
C LYS A 31 10.82 5.10 -23.40
N SER A 32 11.39 4.07 -22.81
CA SER A 32 10.76 3.27 -21.77
C SER A 32 11.28 3.71 -20.41
N TYR A 33 10.37 3.88 -19.45
CA TYR A 33 10.65 4.31 -18.08
C TYR A 33 10.26 3.18 -17.11
N VAL A 34 11.14 2.92 -16.15
CA VAL A 34 10.90 2.01 -15.05
C VAL A 34 10.90 2.78 -13.74
N LEU A 35 9.83 2.60 -12.97
CA LEU A 35 9.68 3.05 -11.60
C LEU A 35 10.04 1.89 -10.68
N PHE A 36 10.89 2.13 -9.70
CA PHE A 36 11.35 1.10 -8.77
C PHE A 36 11.54 1.66 -7.37
N SER A 37 11.31 0.78 -6.38
CA SER A 37 11.61 1.06 -4.98
C SER A 37 12.90 0.36 -4.56
N LEU A 38 13.65 1.03 -3.68
CA LEU A 38 14.83 0.46 -3.07
C LEU A 38 14.44 -0.54 -1.99
N ILE A 39 15.15 -1.66 -1.96
CA ILE A 39 14.97 -2.69 -0.94
C ILE A 39 16.09 -2.55 0.10
N ASP A 40 15.75 -2.61 1.38
CA ASP A 40 16.73 -2.61 2.47
C ASP A 40 17.48 -3.95 2.60
N GLU A 41 18.42 -4.04 3.56
CA GLU A 41 19.22 -5.25 3.78
C GLU A 41 18.40 -6.44 4.32
N GLU A 42 17.21 -6.18 4.86
CA GLU A 42 16.25 -7.17 5.38
C GLU A 42 15.28 -7.65 4.29
N GLY A 43 15.27 -7.00 3.12
CA GLY A 43 14.42 -7.36 2.00
C GLY A 43 13.10 -6.59 1.97
N ASN A 44 12.92 -5.56 2.80
CA ASN A 44 11.70 -4.76 2.79
C ASN A 44 11.83 -3.56 1.85
N GLU A 45 10.71 -3.18 1.25
CA GLU A 45 10.60 -2.00 0.40
C GLU A 45 10.67 -0.75 1.29
N ILE A 46 11.46 0.24 0.88
CA ILE A 46 11.56 1.50 1.60
C ILE A 46 10.39 2.40 1.14
N PRO A 47 9.39 2.69 1.98
CA PRO A 47 8.25 3.49 1.58
C PRO A 47 8.67 4.94 1.32
N GLY A 48 8.16 5.52 0.23
CA GLY A 48 8.37 6.94 -0.13
C GLY A 48 9.64 7.25 -0.94
N ASP A 49 10.47 6.26 -1.30
CA ASP A 49 11.69 6.46 -2.10
C ASP A 49 11.55 5.83 -3.50
N ILE A 50 10.52 6.24 -4.25
CA ILE A 50 10.34 5.78 -5.64
C ILE A 50 11.38 6.48 -6.52
N SER A 51 12.25 5.68 -7.13
CA SER A 51 13.23 6.12 -8.11
C SER A 51 12.80 5.73 -9.52
N ALA A 52 13.34 6.45 -10.52
CA ALA A 52 13.01 6.24 -11.92
C ALA A 52 14.27 6.20 -12.81
N MET A 53 14.27 5.28 -13.77
CA MET A 53 15.31 5.16 -14.79
C MET A 53 14.67 4.89 -16.16
N THR A 54 15.41 5.22 -17.22
CA THR A 54 15.06 4.80 -18.58
C THR A 54 15.69 3.44 -18.86
N PHE A 55 15.05 2.64 -19.70
CA PHE A 55 15.56 1.32 -20.10
C PHE A 55 15.20 0.99 -21.55
N ASP A 56 15.97 0.07 -22.13
CA ASP A 56 15.69 -0.58 -23.41
C ASP A 56 15.18 -2.01 -23.17
N TYR A 57 14.30 -2.49 -24.05
CA TYR A 57 13.89 -3.89 -24.05
C TYR A 57 14.90 -4.73 -24.84
N ASP A 58 15.36 -5.83 -24.24
CA ASP A 58 16.06 -6.85 -25.02
C ASP A 58 15.02 -7.73 -25.74
N ASP A 59 14.99 -7.63 -27.07
CA ASP A 59 14.09 -8.38 -27.96
C ASP A 59 14.18 -9.92 -27.81
N ASN A 60 15.21 -10.48 -27.16
CA ASN A 60 15.43 -11.93 -27.07
C ASN A 60 14.85 -12.56 -25.80
N ASN A 61 14.89 -11.85 -24.66
CA ASN A 61 14.47 -12.36 -23.35
C ASN A 61 13.37 -11.50 -22.70
N GLY A 62 13.10 -10.30 -23.22
CA GLY A 62 12.16 -9.36 -22.62
C GLY A 62 12.68 -8.70 -21.33
N GLU A 63 13.98 -8.81 -21.04
CA GLU A 63 14.59 -8.19 -19.85
C GLU A 63 14.89 -6.72 -20.11
N MET A 64 14.83 -5.91 -19.05
CA MET A 64 15.23 -4.51 -19.07
C MET A 64 16.75 -4.44 -19.17
N THR A 65 17.26 -3.73 -20.18
CA THR A 65 18.68 -3.48 -20.38
C THR A 65 18.94 -1.98 -20.54
N ASN A 66 20.23 -1.60 -20.54
CA ASN A 66 20.67 -0.22 -20.72
C ASN A 66 19.96 0.79 -19.79
N LEU A 67 19.97 0.51 -18.48
CA LEU A 67 19.39 1.41 -17.48
C LEU A 67 20.16 2.74 -17.43
N GLN A 68 19.49 3.85 -17.68
CA GLN A 68 20.09 5.19 -17.61
C GLN A 68 19.30 6.08 -16.63
N PRO A 69 19.98 6.91 -15.82
CA PRO A 69 19.32 7.81 -14.89
C PRO A 69 18.49 8.86 -15.65
N VAL A 70 17.36 9.25 -15.05
CA VAL A 70 16.55 10.38 -15.52
C VAL A 70 17.15 11.67 -14.99
N GLU A 71 17.61 12.54 -15.88
CA GLU A 71 18.32 13.77 -15.52
C GLU A 71 17.54 15.04 -15.84
N THR A 72 16.46 14.95 -16.63
CA THR A 72 15.75 16.15 -17.09
C THR A 72 14.49 16.42 -16.28
N ASP A 73 14.26 17.70 -15.95
CA ASP A 73 13.06 18.13 -15.21
C ASP A 73 11.77 17.74 -15.93
N ALA A 74 11.75 17.80 -17.28
CA ALA A 74 10.57 17.44 -18.06
C ALA A 74 10.21 15.95 -17.95
N GLU A 75 11.20 15.07 -17.88
CA GLU A 75 10.97 13.65 -17.64
C GLU A 75 10.48 13.42 -16.21
N TRP A 76 11.05 14.13 -15.23
CA TRP A 76 10.60 14.08 -13.84
C TRP A 76 9.17 14.59 -13.64
N GLU A 77 8.76 15.65 -14.34
CA GLU A 77 7.37 16.13 -14.30
C GLU A 77 6.42 15.04 -14.82
N MET A 78 6.75 14.39 -15.94
CA MET A 78 5.95 13.29 -16.47
C MET A 78 5.91 12.09 -15.52
N ILE A 79 7.06 11.67 -14.99
CA ILE A 79 7.16 10.57 -14.03
C ILE A 79 6.33 10.87 -12.78
N ASN A 80 6.40 12.10 -12.27
CA ASN A 80 5.64 12.49 -11.10
C ASN A 80 4.13 12.41 -11.35
N GLU A 81 3.64 12.83 -12.52
CA GLU A 81 2.22 12.68 -12.88
C GLU A 81 1.81 11.20 -12.93
N VAL A 82 2.65 10.33 -13.49
CA VAL A 82 2.42 8.88 -13.51
C VAL A 82 2.44 8.32 -12.09
N VAL A 83 3.42 8.68 -11.26
CA VAL A 83 3.52 8.26 -9.86
C VAL A 83 2.32 8.73 -9.06
N LEU A 84 1.87 9.97 -9.23
CA LEU A 84 0.68 10.48 -8.54
C LEU A 84 -0.58 9.73 -8.98
N THR A 85 -0.71 9.41 -10.26
CA THR A 85 -1.84 8.60 -10.75
C THR A 85 -1.77 7.18 -10.20
N LEU A 86 -0.58 6.57 -10.16
CA LEU A 86 -0.39 5.26 -9.55
C LEU A 86 -0.67 5.30 -8.06
N LEU A 87 -0.19 6.32 -7.34
CA LEU A 87 -0.50 6.50 -5.94
C LEU A 87 -1.99 6.76 -5.74
N ASP A 88 -2.69 7.46 -6.62
CA ASP A 88 -4.16 7.58 -6.55
C ASP A 88 -4.86 6.24 -6.83
N GLU A 89 -4.28 5.38 -7.70
CA GLU A 89 -4.75 4.01 -7.96
C GLU A 89 -4.36 3.00 -6.85
N PHE A 90 -3.31 3.26 -6.08
CA PHE A 90 -2.77 2.40 -5.01
C PHE A 90 -3.01 2.93 -3.59
N GLU A 91 -3.38 4.20 -3.44
CA GLU A 91 -4.08 4.73 -2.28
C GLU A 91 -5.44 4.05 -2.34
N GLU A 92 -5.53 2.92 -1.65
CA GLU A 92 -6.83 2.35 -1.30
C GLU A 92 -7.66 3.51 -0.76
N GLU A 93 -8.67 3.97 -1.54
CA GLU A 93 -9.59 4.99 -1.07
C GLU A 93 -9.97 4.62 0.36
N PRO A 94 -9.80 5.52 1.34
CA PRO A 94 -10.00 5.19 2.74
C PRO A 94 -11.34 4.48 2.84
N GLN A 95 -11.33 3.22 3.27
CA GLN A 95 -12.56 2.43 3.22
C GLN A 95 -13.51 3.02 4.26
N LEU A 96 -14.41 3.87 3.79
CA LEU A 96 -15.39 4.55 4.63
C LEU A 96 -16.63 3.67 4.74
N PHE A 97 -17.12 3.52 5.96
CA PHE A 97 -18.38 2.85 6.22
C PHE A 97 -19.19 3.66 7.22
N THR A 98 -20.51 3.43 7.22
CA THR A 98 -21.43 4.15 8.10
C THR A 98 -21.95 3.19 9.15
N ILE A 99 -21.78 3.56 10.42
CA ILE A 99 -22.37 2.87 11.56
C ILE A 99 -23.55 3.69 12.05
N THR A 100 -24.70 3.06 12.22
CA THR A 100 -25.83 3.66 12.92
C THR A 100 -25.77 3.28 14.39
N ASP A 101 -25.63 4.27 15.27
CA ASP A 101 -25.61 4.07 16.72
C ASP A 101 -27.02 3.79 17.31
N GLU A 102 -27.11 3.41 18.59
CA GLU A 102 -28.37 3.13 19.30
C GLU A 102 -29.34 4.32 19.31
N ASP A 103 -28.83 5.55 19.22
CA ASP A 103 -29.64 6.77 19.10
C ASP A 103 -30.18 7.01 17.67
N GLY A 104 -29.83 6.15 16.70
CA GLY A 104 -30.20 6.29 15.29
C GLY A 104 -29.41 7.37 14.54
N ALA A 105 -28.25 7.77 15.09
CA ALA A 105 -27.32 8.69 14.45
C ALA A 105 -26.32 7.91 13.60
N ASP A 106 -26.21 8.30 12.33
CA ASP A 106 -25.22 7.76 11.41
C ASP A 106 -23.86 8.42 11.65
N GLN A 107 -22.85 7.60 11.93
CA GLN A 107 -21.45 7.99 12.09
C GLN A 107 -20.64 7.40 10.94
N VAL A 108 -19.89 8.26 10.25
CA VAL A 108 -18.97 7.81 9.21
C VAL A 108 -17.65 7.45 9.88
N CYS A 109 -17.19 6.24 9.62
CA CYS A 109 -15.95 5.69 10.13
C CYS A 109 -15.01 5.39 8.97
N GLU A 110 -13.72 5.59 9.21
CA GLU A 110 -12.63 5.29 8.30
C GLU A 110 -11.90 4.04 8.79
N VAL A 111 -11.82 3.02 7.95
CA VAL A 111 -11.05 1.81 8.23
C VAL A 111 -9.56 2.12 8.15
N ILE A 112 -8.86 1.83 9.24
CA ILE A 112 -7.40 1.93 9.33
C ILE A 112 -6.77 0.63 8.86
N HIS A 113 -7.31 -0.52 9.30
CA HIS A 113 -6.75 -1.82 8.96
C HIS A 113 -7.79 -2.93 9.13
N THR A 114 -7.75 -3.95 8.28
CA THR A 114 -8.58 -5.17 8.39
C THR A 114 -7.72 -6.40 8.36
N PHE A 115 -7.93 -7.32 9.29
CA PHE A 115 -7.17 -8.56 9.39
C PHE A 115 -8.06 -9.72 9.82
N SER A 116 -7.66 -10.94 9.46
CA SER A 116 -8.36 -12.17 9.83
C SER A 116 -7.51 -13.00 10.77
N SER A 117 -8.09 -13.46 11.88
CA SER A 117 -7.43 -14.42 12.75
C SER A 117 -7.79 -15.85 12.36
N GLU A 118 -6.80 -16.62 11.93
CA GLU A 118 -6.97 -18.07 11.72
C GLU A 118 -7.26 -18.81 13.04
N GLN A 119 -6.77 -18.28 14.17
CA GLN A 119 -6.97 -18.87 15.50
C GLN A 119 -8.45 -18.83 15.93
N PHE A 120 -9.10 -17.69 15.69
CA PHE A 120 -10.50 -17.49 16.06
C PHE A 120 -11.47 -17.79 14.90
N GLY A 121 -10.96 -17.87 13.68
CA GLY A 121 -11.78 -18.00 12.46
C GLY A 121 -12.67 -16.78 12.23
N LYS A 122 -12.21 -15.60 12.64
CA LYS A 122 -12.95 -14.34 12.66
C LYS A 122 -12.13 -13.22 12.03
N SER A 123 -12.83 -12.23 11.48
CA SER A 123 -12.21 -11.04 10.90
C SER A 123 -12.43 -9.84 11.80
N TYR A 124 -11.40 -9.01 11.92
CA TYR A 124 -11.34 -7.83 12.78
C TYR A 124 -11.02 -6.60 11.95
N VAL A 125 -11.62 -5.49 12.32
CA VAL A 125 -11.42 -4.19 11.70
C VAL A 125 -11.05 -3.16 12.76
N LEU A 126 -10.01 -2.39 12.46
CA LEU A 126 -9.61 -1.19 13.17
C LEU A 126 -10.11 0.01 12.38
N TYR A 127 -10.81 0.92 13.05
CA TYR A 127 -11.39 2.11 12.42
C TYR A 127 -11.39 3.31 13.36
N VAL A 128 -11.43 4.50 12.77
CA VAL A 128 -11.56 5.78 13.49
C VAL A 128 -12.79 6.52 12.99
N LEU A 129 -13.30 7.46 13.76
CA LEU A 129 -14.33 8.37 13.26
C LEU A 129 -13.75 9.25 12.15
N ALA A 130 -14.47 9.41 11.04
CA ALA A 130 -14.10 10.30 9.95
C ALA A 130 -14.42 11.75 10.35
N THR A 131 -13.53 12.34 11.16
CA THR A 131 -13.60 13.75 11.60
C THR A 131 -12.53 14.60 10.90
N ASP A 132 -12.52 15.91 11.13
CA ASP A 132 -11.48 16.82 10.61
C ASP A 132 -10.21 16.84 11.51
N GLU A 133 -10.21 16.08 12.61
CA GLU A 133 -9.09 16.03 13.56
C GLU A 133 -7.97 15.12 13.03
N PRO A 134 -6.69 15.34 13.35
CA PRO A 134 -5.62 14.44 12.92
C PRO A 134 -5.79 13.05 13.53
N ILE A 135 -5.51 11.99 12.76
CA ILE A 135 -5.68 10.58 13.17
C ILE A 135 -4.97 10.26 14.49
N GLU A 136 -3.81 10.87 14.73
CA GLU A 136 -3.03 10.71 15.98
C GLU A 136 -3.76 11.19 17.25
N GLU A 137 -4.76 12.06 17.09
CA GLU A 137 -5.59 12.58 18.18
C GLU A 137 -6.96 11.86 18.26
N ARG A 138 -7.25 10.92 17.35
CA ARG A 138 -8.51 10.16 17.31
C ARG A 138 -8.40 8.87 18.13
N ASP A 139 -9.52 8.47 18.73
CA ASP A 139 -9.65 7.15 19.35
C ASP A 139 -9.80 6.06 18.27
N ILE A 140 -8.91 5.07 18.30
CA ILE A 140 -9.00 3.88 17.44
C ILE A 140 -9.99 2.90 18.06
N PHE A 141 -10.99 2.50 17.28
CA PHE A 141 -11.97 1.50 17.63
C PHE A 141 -11.64 0.18 16.96
N ALA A 142 -11.95 -0.91 17.65
CA ALA A 142 -11.84 -2.26 17.13
C ALA A 142 -13.19 -2.97 17.19
N SER A 143 -13.53 -3.70 16.14
CA SER A 143 -14.71 -4.56 16.13
C SER A 143 -14.45 -5.79 15.27
N GLN A 144 -15.18 -6.86 15.55
CA GLN A 144 -15.28 -7.98 14.63
C GLN A 144 -16.16 -7.55 13.45
N TYR A 145 -15.88 -8.01 12.24
CA TYR A 145 -16.73 -7.74 11.07
C TYR A 145 -17.06 -8.99 10.27
N VAL A 146 -18.17 -8.95 9.57
CA VAL A 146 -18.55 -9.93 8.55
C VAL A 146 -18.32 -9.29 7.18
N SER A 147 -17.46 -9.90 6.37
CA SER A 147 -17.24 -9.47 4.99
C SER A 147 -18.44 -9.86 4.11
N GLY A 148 -18.96 -8.88 3.39
CA GLY A 148 -19.98 -9.04 2.36
C GLY A 148 -19.43 -9.71 1.11
N ASN A 149 -20.33 -9.97 0.15
CA ASN A 149 -20.01 -10.65 -1.12
C ASN A 149 -18.99 -9.88 -1.99
N ASP A 150 -18.84 -8.59 -1.76
CA ASP A 150 -17.98 -7.68 -2.52
C ASP A 150 -16.76 -7.21 -1.69
N GLY A 151 -16.47 -7.88 -0.56
CA GLY A 151 -15.34 -7.54 0.33
C GLY A 151 -15.61 -6.39 1.30
N THR A 152 -16.79 -5.77 1.23
CA THR A 152 -17.22 -4.68 2.13
C THR A 152 -17.58 -5.17 3.53
N ILE A 153 -17.53 -4.30 4.53
CA ILE A 153 -18.04 -4.58 5.87
C ILE A 153 -19.57 -4.60 5.85
N ASP A 154 -20.18 -5.77 6.03
CA ASP A 154 -21.64 -5.94 6.04
C ASP A 154 -22.24 -5.70 7.44
N GLU A 155 -21.60 -6.27 8.46
CA GLU A 155 -22.05 -6.19 9.85
C GLU A 155 -20.86 -6.10 10.80
N LEU A 156 -20.97 -5.22 11.81
CA LEU A 156 -20.03 -5.14 12.92
C LEU A 156 -20.56 -5.90 14.14
N LEU A 157 -19.65 -6.64 14.76
CA LEU A 157 -19.90 -7.45 15.94
C LEU A 157 -18.93 -7.02 17.06
N PRO A 158 -19.40 -6.98 18.32
CA PRO A 158 -18.53 -6.66 19.44
C PRO A 158 -17.51 -7.78 19.69
N ILE A 159 -16.33 -7.40 20.18
CA ILE A 159 -15.31 -8.36 20.65
C ILE A 159 -15.65 -8.74 22.10
N GLU A 160 -15.95 -10.02 22.33
CA GLU A 160 -16.52 -10.48 23.61
C GLU A 160 -15.46 -11.02 24.58
N THR A 161 -14.28 -11.43 24.09
CA THR A 161 -13.29 -12.13 24.92
C THR A 161 -11.97 -11.39 25.06
N ASP A 162 -11.33 -11.50 26.24
CA ASP A 162 -10.02 -10.90 26.50
C ASP A 162 -8.91 -11.47 25.58
N GLU A 163 -9.03 -12.73 25.15
CA GLU A 163 -8.07 -13.35 24.22
C GLU A 163 -8.13 -12.71 22.84
N GLU A 164 -9.33 -12.38 22.35
CA GLU A 164 -9.50 -11.65 21.09
C GLU A 164 -8.97 -10.22 21.21
N TRP A 165 -9.24 -9.54 22.33
CA TRP A 165 -8.70 -8.21 22.61
C TRP A 165 -7.17 -8.20 22.62
N ALA A 166 -6.55 -9.16 23.30
CA ALA A 166 -5.09 -9.28 23.33
C ALA A 166 -4.49 -9.46 21.92
N PHE A 167 -5.17 -10.21 21.04
CA PHE A 167 -4.74 -10.37 19.66
C PHE A 167 -4.87 -9.08 18.84
N VAL A 168 -5.98 -8.36 19.00
CA VAL A 168 -6.19 -7.07 18.33
C VAL A 168 -5.18 -6.03 18.80
N GLU A 169 -4.88 -5.99 20.10
CA GLU A 169 -3.85 -5.11 20.65
C GLU A 169 -2.46 -5.43 20.11
N ASP A 170 -2.12 -6.72 19.92
CA ASP A 170 -0.85 -7.14 19.33
C ASP A 170 -0.70 -6.57 17.91
N VAL A 171 -1.72 -6.78 17.06
CA VAL A 171 -1.76 -6.22 15.70
C VAL A 171 -1.71 -4.70 15.70
N LEU A 172 -2.40 -4.05 16.63
CA LEU A 172 -2.38 -2.59 16.77
C LEU A 172 -0.99 -2.05 17.14
N ASN A 173 -0.20 -2.80 17.92
CA ASN A 173 1.17 -2.41 18.28
C ASN A 173 2.20 -2.70 17.17
N GLU A 174 1.86 -3.55 16.21
CA GLU A 174 2.69 -3.84 15.03
C GLU A 174 2.46 -2.88 13.86
N LEU A 175 1.39 -2.07 13.90
CA LEU A 175 1.11 -0.97 12.98
C LEU A 175 2.02 0.25 13.27
#